data_AF-A0A820S5Z0-F1
#
_entry.id   AF-A0A820S5Z0-F1
#
_cell.length_a   1.000
_cell.length_b   1.000
_cell.length_c   1.000
_cell.angle_alpha   90.00
_cell.angle_beta   90.00
_cell.angle_gamma   90.00
#
_symmetry.space_group_name_H-M   'P 1'
#
loop_
_entity.id
_entity.type
_entity.pdbx_description
1 polymer ?
#
loop_
_entity_poly.entity_id
_entity_poly.type
_entity_poly.pdbx_seq_one_letter_code
_entity_poly.pdbx_strand_id
1 'polypeptide(L)'
;MIVATGKGMFRIMFGNSTAVADIVPVDVCVNMMIAIAWHTAMKQPKDIPVYHCCSWHAGALTWGKITEIGLRHLDTICMENAITFPNLTFTSNR
;
A
#
# COMPACT_ATOMS: atom_id res chain seq x y z
N MET A 1 1.72 7.68 -1.97
CA MET A 1 2.86 7.95 -1.07
C MET A 1 4.19 7.98 -1.85
N ILE A 2 4.68 6.83 -2.33
CA ILE A 2 6.03 6.70 -2.92
C ILE A 2 6.28 7.68 -4.09
N VAL A 3 5.36 7.80 -5.05
CA VAL A 3 5.51 8.74 -6.18
C VAL A 3 5.56 10.21 -5.71
N ALA A 4 4.71 10.59 -4.76
CA ALA A 4 4.66 11.96 -4.23
C ALA A 4 5.92 12.29 -3.42
N THR A 5 6.46 11.31 -2.68
CA THR A 5 7.76 11.42 -2.00
C THR A 5 8.90 11.50 -3.00
N GLY A 6 8.89 10.68 -4.05
CA GLY A 6 9.86 10.69 -5.14
C GLY A 6 9.94 12.03 -5.87
N LYS A 7 8.80 12.71 -6.04
CA LYS A 7 8.74 14.06 -6.61
C LYS A 7 9.08 15.17 -5.61
N GLY A 8 9.26 14.86 -4.32
CA GLY A 8 9.54 15.84 -3.28
C GLY A 8 8.31 16.59 -2.75
N MET A 9 7.09 16.20 -3.16
CA MET A 9 5.84 16.82 -2.71
C MET A 9 5.42 16.35 -1.32
N PHE A 10 5.78 15.13 -0.94
CA PHE A 10 5.35 14.49 0.30
C PHE A 10 6.53 14.10 1.18
N ARG A 11 6.81 14.92 2.20
CA ARG A 11 8.01 14.81 3.05
C ARG A 11 7.78 14.39 4.49
N ILE A 12 6.59 14.65 5.01
CA ILE A 12 6.26 14.40 6.41
C ILE A 12 4.98 13.60 6.44
N MET A 13 5.01 12.44 7.10
CA MET A 13 3.81 11.68 7.40
C MET A 13 3.58 11.68 8.91
N PHE A 14 2.38 12.11 9.30
CA PHE A 14 1.97 12.03 10.69
C PHE A 14 1.51 10.60 11.00
N GLY A 15 2.14 9.97 11.99
CA GLY A 15 1.78 8.62 12.40
C GLY A 15 2.95 7.81 12.94
N ASN A 16 2.63 6.62 13.43
CA ASN A 16 3.62 5.70 13.96
C ASN A 16 4.26 4.88 12.83
N SER A 17 5.58 4.98 12.69
CA SER A 17 6.35 4.21 11.71
C SER A 17 6.34 2.70 11.99
N THR A 18 6.08 2.28 13.23
CA THR A 18 5.97 0.85 13.61
C THR A 18 4.56 0.30 13.40
N ALA A 19 3.58 1.13 13.03
CA ALA A 19 2.25 0.65 12.71
C ALA A 19 2.27 -0.25 11.48
N VAL A 20 1.49 -1.32 11.53
CA VAL A 20 1.30 -2.26 10.42
C VAL A 20 0.52 -1.55 9.30
N ALA A 21 1.04 -1.65 8.09
CA ALA A 21 0.42 -1.13 6.89
C ALA A 21 -0.38 -2.24 6.20
N ASP A 22 -1.70 -2.08 6.12
CA ASP A 22 -2.55 -2.96 5.32
C ASP A 22 -2.54 -2.49 3.86
N ILE A 23 -1.56 -2.96 3.10
CA ILE A 23 -1.44 -2.67 1.66
C ILE A 23 -1.75 -3.95 0.89
N VAL A 24 -2.80 -3.88 0.08
CA VAL A 24 -3.18 -4.96 -0.83
C VAL A 24 -2.88 -4.53 -2.27
N PRO A 25 -2.12 -5.31 -3.05
CA PRO A 25 -1.89 -5.00 -4.46
C PRO A 25 -3.20 -5.13 -5.24
N VAL A 26 -3.42 -4.20 -6.19
CA VAL A 26 -4.66 -4.13 -6.98
C VAL A 26 -4.97 -5.43 -7.72
N ASP A 27 -3.94 -6.13 -8.21
CA ASP A 27 -4.10 -7.39 -8.95
C ASP A 27 -4.73 -8.49 -8.08
N VAL A 28 -4.42 -8.51 -6.78
CA VAL A 28 -5.04 -9.48 -5.86
C VAL A 28 -6.52 -9.17 -5.69
N CYS A 29 -6.89 -7.89 -5.57
CA CYS A 29 -8.30 -7.48 -5.51
C CYS A 29 -9.06 -7.84 -6.78
N VAL A 30 -8.46 -7.63 -7.96
CA VAL A 30 -9.07 -7.96 -9.26
C VAL A 30 -9.23 -9.48 -9.41
N ASN A 31 -8.18 -10.25 -9.12
CA ASN A 31 -8.23 -11.71 -9.20
C ASN A 31 -9.27 -12.29 -8.24
N MET A 32 -9.38 -11.72 -7.04
CA MET A 32 -10.41 -12.10 -6.08
C MET A 32 -11.82 -11.80 -6.61
N MET A 33 -12.04 -10.64 -7.22
CA MET A 33 -13.33 -10.26 -7.81
C MET A 33 -13.76 -11.24 -8.92
N ILE A 34 -12.83 -11.62 -9.80
CA ILE A 34 -13.09 -12.62 -10.85
C ILE A 34 -13.42 -13.99 -10.24
N ALA A 35 -12.66 -14.42 -9.23
CA ALA A 35 -12.89 -15.68 -8.54
C ALA A 35 -14.26 -15.71 -7.83
N ILE A 36 -14.64 -14.60 -7.18
CA ILE A 36 -15.95 -14.45 -6.52
C ILE A 36 -17.08 -14.48 -7.55
N ALA A 37 -16.93 -13.78 -8.68
CA ALA A 37 -17.93 -13.79 -9.75
C ALA A 37 -18.17 -15.21 -10.27
N TRP A 38 -17.10 -15.95 -10.56
CA TRP A 38 -17.17 -17.36 -10.95
C TRP A 38 -17.83 -18.22 -9.86
N HIS A 39 -17.43 -18.05 -8.60
CA HIS A 39 -17.98 -18.81 -7.48
C HIS A 39 -19.48 -18.58 -7.29
N THR A 40 -19.90 -17.33 -7.44
CA THR A 40 -21.30 -16.91 -7.28
C THR A 40 -22.16 -17.48 -8.39
N ALA A 41 -21.67 -17.45 -9.64
CA ALA A 41 -22.35 -18.03 -10.80
C ALA A 41 -22.51 -19.55 -10.66
N MET A 42 -21.51 -20.24 -10.13
CA MET A 42 -21.51 -21.71 -10.03
C MET A 42 -22.32 -22.22 -8.84
N LYS A 43 -22.19 -21.60 -7.67
CA LYS A 43 -22.86 -22.05 -6.44
C LYS A 43 -24.26 -21.48 -6.25
N GLN A 44 -24.58 -20.34 -6.88
CA GLN A 44 -25.85 -19.61 -6.72
C GLN A 44 -26.30 -19.58 -5.25
N PRO A 45 -25.47 -19.02 -4.34
CA PRO A 45 -25.80 -18.99 -2.92
C PRO A 45 -27.14 -18.27 -2.70
N LYS A 46 -27.98 -18.84 -1.83
CA LYS A 46 -29.29 -18.26 -1.49
C LYS A 46 -29.16 -16.93 -0.74
N ASP A 47 -28.09 -16.78 0.03
CA ASP A 47 -27.75 -15.58 0.79
C ASP A 47 -26.60 -14.83 0.13
N ILE A 48 -26.52 -13.52 0.36
CA ILE A 48 -25.47 -12.66 -0.20
C ILE A 48 -24.17 -12.88 0.59
N PRO A 49 -23.12 -13.51 0.01
CA PRO A 49 -21.85 -13.73 0.71
C PRO A 49 -21.03 -12.43 0.80
N VAL A 50 -20.36 -12.21 1.93
CA VAL A 50 -19.44 -11.09 2.14
C VAL A 50 -18.01 -11.64 2.14
N TYR A 51 -17.16 -11.10 1.26
CA TYR A 51 -15.74 -11.48 1.14
C TYR A 51 -14.84 -10.31 1.53
N HIS A 52 -13.82 -10.60 2.33
CA HIS A 52 -12.82 -9.62 2.75
C HIS A 52 -11.49 -9.86 2.03
N CYS A 53 -10.94 -8.79 1.43
CA CYS A 53 -9.61 -8.79 0.85
C CYS A 53 -8.67 -8.01 1.77
N CYS A 54 -8.09 -8.68 2.76
CA CYS A 54 -7.14 -8.08 3.70
C CYS A 54 -5.74 -8.69 3.50
N SER A 55 -4.69 -7.91 3.71
CA SER A 55 -3.33 -8.46 3.71
C SER A 55 -3.15 -9.37 4.93
N TRP A 56 -2.58 -10.56 4.70
CA TRP A 56 -2.45 -11.59 5.73
C TRP A 56 -1.43 -11.18 6.82
N HIS A 57 -1.82 -11.32 8.09
CA HIS A 57 -1.09 -10.81 9.26
C HIS A 57 0.29 -11.45 9.52
N ALA A 58 0.63 -12.58 8.89
CA ALA A 58 1.93 -13.25 9.13
C ALA A 58 3.13 -12.53 8.48
N GLY A 59 2.89 -11.50 7.67
CA GLY A 59 3.92 -10.68 7.01
C GLY A 59 3.74 -9.20 7.24
N ALA A 60 3.31 -8.79 8.45
CA ALA A 60 3.00 -7.41 8.80
C ALA A 60 4.13 -6.44 8.38
N LEU A 61 3.89 -5.75 7.28
CA LEU A 61 4.82 -4.76 6.73
C LEU A 61 4.54 -3.43 7.42
N THR A 62 5.53 -2.86 8.10
CA THR A 62 5.34 -1.58 8.79
C THR A 62 5.50 -0.41 7.83
N TRP A 63 4.84 0.71 8.14
CA TRP A 63 4.97 1.95 7.36
C TRP A 63 6.43 2.45 7.29
N GLY A 64 7.20 2.25 8.35
CA GLY A 64 8.64 2.52 8.38
C GLY A 64 9.42 1.68 7.38
N LYS A 65 9.13 0.37 7.29
CA LYS A 65 9.80 -0.53 6.35
C LYS A 65 9.44 -0.24 4.89
N ILE A 66 8.19 0.13 4.61
CA ILE A 66 7.76 0.60 3.28
C ILE A 66 8.54 1.84 2.87
N THR A 67 8.72 2.77 3.80
CA THR A 67 9.42 4.02 3.53
C THR A 67 10.90 3.80 3.29
N GLU A 68 11.54 2.93 4.09
CA GLU A 68 12.93 2.54 3.91
C GLU A 68 13.19 1.89 2.55
N ILE A 69 12.32 0.95 2.13
CA ILE A 69 12.41 0.31 0.82
C ILE A 69 12.15 1.33 -0.29
N GLY A 70 11.11 2.15 -0.13
CA GLY A 70 10.74 3.19 -1.10
C GLY A 70 11.86 4.20 -1.33
N LEU A 71 12.45 4.76 -0.28
CA LEU A 71 13.55 5.73 -0.39
C LEU A 71 14.79 5.12 -1.04
N ARG A 72 15.17 3.88 -0.69
CA ARG A 72 16.29 3.18 -1.35
C ARG A 72 16.12 3.05 -2.86
N HIS A 73 14.89 2.81 -3.33
CA HIS A 73 14.61 2.77 -4.77
C HIS A 73 14.53 4.15 -5.40
N LEU A 74 14.06 5.17 -4.66
CA LEU A 74 14.00 6.54 -5.16
C LEU A 74 15.40 7.18 -5.28
N ASP A 75 16.36 6.78 -4.45
CA ASP A 75 17.75 7.26 -4.53
C ASP A 75 18.45 6.81 -5.81
N THR A 76 18.03 5.70 -6.42
CA THR A 76 18.61 5.18 -7.67
C THR A 76 17.82 5.63 -8.91
N ILE A 77 16.62 6.18 -8.75
CA ILE A 77 15.72 6.54 -9.85
C ILE A 77 15.49 8.05 -9.86
N CYS A 78 15.91 8.71 -10.95
CA CYS A 78 15.57 10.10 -11.19
C CYS A 78 14.12 10.22 -11.67
N MET A 79 13.23 10.70 -10.81
CA MET A 79 11.84 10.98 -11.17
C MET A 79 11.73 12.21 -12.08
N GLU A 80 10.91 12.12 -13.13
CA GLU A 80 10.64 13.25 -14.01
C GLU A 80 9.86 14.35 -13.27
N ASN A 81 10.30 15.60 -13.42
CA ASN A 81 9.74 16.77 -12.75
C ASN A 81 9.79 16.66 -11.21
N ALA A 82 10.90 16.13 -10.67
CA ALA A 82 11.16 16.15 -9.24
C ALA A 82 11.39 17.61 -8.77
N ILE A 83 10.61 18.02 -7.77
CA ILE A 83 10.71 19.38 -7.20
C ILE A 83 11.93 19.44 -6.27
N THR A 84 12.16 18.37 -5.51
CA THR A 84 13.24 18.30 -4.52
C THR A 84 13.72 16.87 -4.33
N PHE A 85 14.87 16.71 -3.66
CA PHE A 85 15.37 15.40 -3.23
C PHE A 85 14.31 14.60 -2.44
N PRO A 86 14.14 13.30 -2.72
CA PRO A 86 13.18 12.45 -2.03
C PRO A 86 13.56 12.31 -0.55
N ASN A 87 12.64 12.69 0.33
CA ASN A 87 12.81 12.47 1.77
C ASN A 87 11.43 12.24 2.37
N LEU A 88 11.29 11.27 3.27
CA LEU A 88 10.06 11.01 4.00
C LEU A 88 10.37 10.67 5.45
N THR A 89 9.91 11.53 6.35
CA THR A 89 10.09 11.37 7.80
C THR A 89 8.73 11.17 8.47
N PHE A 90 8.67 10.22 9.39
CA PHE A 90 7.52 10.05 10.27
C PHE A 90 7.65 10.96 11.48
N THR A 91 6.59 11.71 11.77
CA THR A 91 6.48 12.43 13.04
C THR A 91 5.25 11.93 13.78
N SER A 92 5.41 11.71 15.08
CA SER A 92 4.32 11.41 16.00
C SER A 92 4.00 12.59 16.91
N ASN A 93 4.67 13.74 16.73
CA ASN A 93 4.49 14.91 17.58
C ASN A 93 3.52 15.91 16.93
N ARG A 94 2.58 16.42 17.73
CA ARG A 94 1.59 17.43 17.33
C ARG A 94 2.17 18.83 17.53
#